data_AF-A0A524Q3I9-F1
#
_entry.id   AF-A0A524Q3I9-F1
#
_cell.length_a   1.000
_cell.length_b   1.000
_cell.length_c   1.000
_cell.angle_alpha   90.00
_cell.angle_beta   90.00
_cell.angle_gamma   90.00
#
_symmetry.space_group_name_H-M   'P 1'
#
loop_
_entity.id
_entity.type
_entity.pdbx_description
1 polymer ?
#
loop_
_entity_poly.entity_id
_entity_poly.type
_entity_poly.pdbx_seq_one_letter_code
_entity_poly.pdbx_strand_id
1 'polypeptide(L)'
;MEIKKGIGVSPGVVISKAFVLDAEDFPIPERHIVAGTHQDEVSRLHDAISASKAEVIELRQRMADRVGEDTAAIFDFHLGMLEDQRLSGEIVDAIDKHRYTAEHAVSAVFRAHARKFLD
;
A
#
# COMPACT_ATOMS: atom_id res chain seq x y z
N MET A 1 -28.57 5.53 -25.64
CA MET A 1 -28.35 5.70 -24.19
C MET A 1 -27.97 4.34 -23.64
N GLU A 2 -26.80 4.22 -23.03
CA GLU A 2 -26.35 2.95 -22.44
C GLU A 2 -26.80 2.90 -20.98
N ILE A 3 -27.53 1.85 -20.58
CA ILE A 3 -27.90 1.61 -19.18
C ILE A 3 -26.96 0.53 -18.64
N LYS A 4 -26.08 0.91 -17.70
CA LYS A 4 -25.20 -0.03 -17.01
C LYS A 4 -25.93 -0.59 -15.77
N LYS A 5 -25.97 -1.91 -15.62
CA LYS A 5 -26.59 -2.62 -14.48
C LYS A 5 -25.50 -3.22 -13.60
N GLY A 6 -25.56 -2.95 -12.29
CA GLY A 6 -24.62 -3.47 -11.29
C GLY A 6 -25.31 -4.04 -10.05
N ILE A 7 -24.54 -4.28 -8.99
CA ILE A 7 -25.03 -4.70 -7.67
C ILE A 7 -25.24 -3.46 -6.81
N GLY A 8 -26.44 -3.26 -6.28
CA GLY A 8 -26.75 -2.12 -5.42
C GLY A 8 -26.15 -2.31 -4.02
N VAL A 9 -25.29 -1.38 -3.59
CA VAL A 9 -24.66 -1.39 -2.25
C VAL A 9 -25.40 -0.48 -1.26
N SER A 10 -25.95 0.64 -1.74
CA SER A 10 -26.71 1.61 -0.94
C SER A 10 -27.90 2.18 -1.73
N PRO A 11 -29.09 2.36 -1.13
CA PRO A 11 -30.26 2.89 -1.82
C PRO A 11 -30.14 4.40 -2.11
N GLY A 12 -30.75 4.86 -3.20
CA GLY A 12 -30.84 6.28 -3.54
C GLY A 12 -30.79 6.55 -5.04
N VAL A 13 -31.09 7.80 -5.44
CA VAL A 13 -30.94 8.30 -6.81
C VAL A 13 -30.11 9.57 -6.76
N VAL A 14 -29.02 9.62 -7.53
CA VAL A 14 -28.10 10.77 -7.59
C VAL A 14 -27.91 11.18 -9.04
N ILE A 15 -27.94 12.49 -9.31
CA ILE A 15 -27.66 13.09 -10.62
C ILE A 15 -26.51 14.08 -10.42
N SER A 16 -25.34 13.77 -10.97
CA SER A 16 -24.14 14.61 -10.88
C SER A 16 -23.20 14.35 -12.05
N LYS A 17 -22.14 15.15 -12.17
CA LYS A 17 -21.05 14.89 -13.11
C LYS A 17 -20.26 13.67 -12.65
N ALA A 18 -19.90 12.81 -13.60
CA ALA A 18 -19.00 11.70 -13.31
C ALA A 18 -17.59 12.24 -13.01
N PHE A 19 -17.01 11.76 -11.90
CA PHE A 19 -15.58 11.89 -11.62
C PHE A 19 -14.95 10.52 -11.85
N VAL A 20 -14.06 10.43 -12.82
CA VAL A 20 -13.34 9.19 -13.12
C VAL A 20 -12.08 9.18 -12.26
N LEU A 21 -12.09 8.34 -11.24
CA LEU A 21 -10.89 8.00 -10.48
C LEU A 21 -10.24 6.81 -11.19
N ASP A 22 -9.20 7.07 -11.97
CA ASP A 22 -8.39 6.00 -12.54
C ASP A 22 -7.46 5.43 -11.48
N ALA A 23 -7.31 4.11 -11.44
CA ALA A 23 -6.27 3.50 -10.63
C ALA A 23 -4.97 3.70 -11.41
N GLU A 24 -4.12 4.62 -10.97
CA GLU A 24 -2.76 4.69 -11.49
C GLU A 24 -2.04 3.41 -11.04
N ASP A 25 -2.17 2.34 -11.85
CA ASP A 25 -1.32 1.17 -11.75
C ASP A 25 0.08 1.63 -12.14
N PHE A 26 0.87 2.02 -11.15
CA PHE A 26 2.28 2.33 -11.36
C PHE A 26 3.02 1.04 -11.72
N PRO A 27 3.52 0.88 -12.95
CA PRO A 27 4.34 -0.27 -13.28
C PRO A 27 5.64 -0.15 -12.48
N ILE A 28 5.87 -1.09 -11.56
CA ILE A 28 7.12 -1.20 -10.82
C ILE A 28 8.01 -2.21 -11.57
N PRO A 29 8.93 -1.74 -12.45
CA PRO A 29 9.79 -2.65 -13.20
C PRO A 29 10.75 -3.37 -12.25
N GLU A 30 11.09 -4.61 -12.61
CA GLU A 30 12.19 -5.30 -11.97
C GLU A 30 13.50 -4.62 -12.33
N ARG A 31 14.12 -3.99 -11.33
CA ARG A 31 15.40 -3.28 -11.46
C ARG A 31 16.34 -3.75 -10.38
N HIS A 32 17.62 -3.85 -10.77
CA HIS A 32 18.69 -4.29 -9.91
C HIS A 32 19.62 -3.14 -9.55
N ILE A 33 20.11 -3.14 -8.32
CA ILE A 33 21.00 -2.13 -7.77
C ILE A 33 22.46 -2.44 -8.11
N VAL A 34 23.28 -1.39 -8.19
CA VAL A 34 24.72 -1.53 -8.41
C VAL A 34 25.37 -2.03 -7.11
N ALA A 35 26.46 -2.79 -7.24
CA ALA A 35 27.21 -3.22 -6.07
C ALA A 35 27.66 -2.01 -5.23
N GLY A 36 27.36 -2.04 -3.93
CA GLY A 36 27.73 -0.98 -2.99
C GLY A 36 26.64 0.05 -2.67
N THR A 37 25.50 0.07 -3.38
CA THR A 37 24.39 1.02 -3.11
C THR A 37 23.28 0.42 -2.24
N HIS A 38 23.52 -0.72 -1.59
CA HIS A 38 22.52 -1.42 -0.77
C HIS A 38 22.00 -0.55 0.38
N GLN A 39 22.91 0.10 1.10
CA GLN A 39 22.55 0.90 2.28
C GLN A 39 21.65 2.08 1.91
N ASP A 40 21.84 2.65 0.72
CA ASP A 40 21.00 3.74 0.20
C ASP A 40 19.56 3.26 -0.03
N GLU A 41 19.38 2.06 -0.59
CA GLU A 41 18.05 1.48 -0.82
C GLU A 41 17.35 1.09 0.47
N VAL A 42 18.08 0.56 1.45
CA VAL A 42 17.52 0.28 2.78
C VAL A 42 17.13 1.57 3.50
N SER A 43 17.92 2.64 3.39
CA SER A 43 17.56 3.95 3.92
C SER A 43 16.29 4.49 3.25
N ARG A 44 16.22 4.44 1.91
CA ARG A 44 15.03 4.85 1.14
C ARG A 44 13.78 4.08 1.58
N LEU A 45 13.90 2.78 1.83
CA LEU A 45 12.81 1.96 2.35
C LEU A 45 12.32 2.44 3.72
N HIS A 46 13.24 2.65 4.67
CA HIS A 46 12.87 3.11 6.00
C HIS A 46 12.22 4.49 5.98
N ASP A 47 12.77 5.42 5.18
CA ASP A 47 12.21 6.76 5.02
C ASP A 47 10.78 6.68 4.45
N ALA A 48 10.54 5.81 3.46
CA ALA A 48 9.21 5.58 2.90
C ALA A 48 8.24 4.97 3.92
N ILE A 49 8.68 3.99 4.72
CA ILE A 49 7.86 3.40 5.79
C ILE A 49 7.49 4.48 6.81
N SER A 50 8.44 5.31 7.24
CA SER A 50 8.18 6.42 8.17
C SER A 50 7.19 7.44 7.61
N ALA A 51 7.32 7.82 6.34
CA ALA A 51 6.38 8.71 5.67
C ALA A 51 4.97 8.10 5.60
N SER A 52 4.85 6.85 5.13
CA SER A 52 3.57 6.15 5.05
C SER A 52 2.91 5.98 6.42
N LYS A 53 3.67 5.73 7.49
CA LYS A 53 3.11 5.67 8.85
C LYS A 53 2.48 7.00 9.26
N ALA A 54 3.15 8.12 8.99
CA ALA A 54 2.61 9.45 9.30
C ALA A 54 1.29 9.71 8.55
N GLU A 55 1.24 9.38 7.26
CA GLU A 55 0.04 9.53 6.43
C GLU A 55 -1.13 8.66 6.92
N VAL A 56 -0.85 7.42 7.30
CA VAL A 56 -1.87 6.49 7.82
C VAL A 56 -2.40 6.96 9.19
N ILE A 57 -1.54 7.49 10.07
CA ILE A 57 -1.96 8.09 11.34
C ILE A 57 -2.89 9.27 11.11
N GLU A 58 -2.54 10.17 10.19
CA GLU A 58 -3.39 11.32 9.85
C GLU A 58 -4.75 10.86 9.29
N LEU A 59 -4.74 9.87 8.40
CA LEU A 59 -5.97 9.32 7.83
C LEU A 59 -6.85 8.67 8.89
N ARG A 60 -6.26 7.91 9.82
CA ARG A 60 -6.96 7.32 10.96
C ARG A 60 -7.66 8.40 11.80
N GLN A 61 -6.94 9.46 12.18
CA GLN A 61 -7.48 10.57 12.98
C GLN A 61 -8.65 11.25 12.26
N ARG A 62 -8.49 11.60 10.98
CA ARG A 62 -9.56 12.22 10.19
C ARG A 62 -10.80 11.33 10.07
N MET A 63 -10.62 10.01 9.96
CA MET A 63 -11.74 9.07 9.87
C MET A 63 -12.44 8.84 11.21
N ALA A 64 -11.69 8.84 12.31
CA ALA A 64 -12.25 8.79 13.66
C ALA A 64 -13.16 10.01 13.91
N ASP A 65 -12.70 11.21 13.54
CA ASP A 65 -13.47 12.44 13.70
C ASP A 65 -14.72 12.49 12.80
N ARG A 66 -14.63 11.96 11.57
CA ARG A 66 -15.69 12.12 10.56
C ARG A 66 -16.72 10.99 10.55
N VAL A 67 -16.30 9.77 10.84
CA VAL A 67 -17.13 8.56 10.70
C VAL A 67 -17.29 7.83 12.04
N GLY A 68 -16.23 7.79 12.84
CA GLY A 68 -16.22 7.19 14.17
C GLY A 68 -15.07 6.19 14.36
N GLU A 69 -14.78 5.89 15.62
CA GLU A 69 -13.62 5.08 16.03
C GLU A 69 -13.65 3.66 15.44
N ASP A 70 -14.81 3.02 15.40
CA ASP A 70 -14.95 1.65 14.87
C ASP A 70 -14.55 1.54 13.40
N THR A 71 -14.85 2.56 12.59
CA THR A 71 -14.44 2.59 11.18
C THR A 71 -12.97 2.94 11.05
N ALA A 72 -12.45 3.82 11.90
CA ALA A 72 -11.05 4.20 11.91
C ALA A 72 -10.12 3.05 12.35
N ALA A 73 -10.61 2.10 13.15
CA ALA A 73 -9.85 0.95 13.64
C ALA A 73 -9.24 0.07 12.52
N ILE A 74 -9.77 0.12 11.30
CA ILE A 74 -9.16 -0.58 10.16
C ILE A 74 -7.71 -0.11 9.89
N PHE A 75 -7.38 1.16 10.20
CA PHE A 75 -6.04 1.69 10.01
C PHE A 75 -5.04 1.19 11.06
N ASP A 76 -5.51 0.70 12.22
CA ASP A 76 -4.61 0.10 13.22
C ASP A 76 -3.94 -1.16 12.69
N PHE A 77 -4.66 -1.96 11.89
CA PHE A 77 -4.07 -3.08 11.16
C PHE A 77 -3.00 -2.62 10.16
N HIS A 78 -3.27 -1.55 9.40
CA HIS A 78 -2.32 -1.02 8.43
C HIS A 78 -1.06 -0.48 9.11
N LEU A 79 -1.20 0.18 10.26
CA LEU A 79 -0.07 0.62 11.09
C LEU A 79 0.72 -0.59 11.61
N GLY A 80 0.02 -1.63 12.08
CA GLY A 80 0.64 -2.88 12.52
C GLY A 80 1.48 -3.54 11.40
N MET A 81 1.00 -3.52 10.16
CA MET A 81 1.77 -4.02 9.01
C MET A 81 3.04 -3.20 8.76
N LEU A 82 2.95 -1.87 8.85
CA LEU A 82 4.11 -0.97 8.68
C LEU A 82 5.13 -1.08 9.83
N GLU A 83 4.70 -1.60 10.98
CA GLU A 83 5.54 -1.83 12.17
C GLU A 83 6.12 -3.24 12.25
N ASP A 84 5.68 -4.16 11.39
CA ASP A 84 6.12 -5.54 11.41
C ASP A 84 7.59 -5.66 10.96
N GLN A 85 8.46 -5.91 11.95
CA GLN A 85 9.90 -6.12 11.74
C GLN A 85 10.20 -7.34 10.87
N ARG A 86 9.32 -8.34 10.84
CA ARG A 86 9.48 -9.52 9.98
C ARG A 86 9.24 -9.15 8.52
N LEU A 87 8.16 -8.42 8.25
CA LEU A 87 7.83 -7.97 6.90
C LEU A 87 8.90 -7.02 6.35
N SER A 88 9.31 -6.02 7.14
CA SER A 88 10.40 -5.12 6.75
C SER A 88 11.73 -5.87 6.56
N GLY A 89 12.03 -6.85 7.42
CA GLY A 89 13.18 -7.72 7.27
C GLY A 89 13.17 -8.54 5.97
N GLU A 90 12.03 -9.09 5.57
CA GLU A 90 11.89 -9.81 4.29
C GLU A 90 12.14 -8.89 3.07
N ILE A 91 11.73 -7.62 3.17
CA ILE A 91 11.97 -6.64 2.11
C ILE A 91 13.45 -6.26 2.04
N VAL A 92 14.09 -6.02 3.19
CA VAL A 92 15.55 -5.76 3.26
C VAL A 92 16.32 -6.97 2.71
N ASP A 93 15.94 -8.19 3.09
CA ASP A 93 16.52 -9.42 2.56
C ASP A 93 16.41 -9.51 1.03
N ALA A 94 15.31 -9.04 0.45
CA ALA A 94 15.12 -9.02 -1.00
C ALA A 94 16.04 -8.00 -1.69
N ILE A 95 16.26 -6.83 -1.06
CA ILE A 95 17.26 -5.84 -1.52
C ILE A 95 18.66 -6.45 -1.43
N ASP A 96 18.99 -7.14 -0.33
CA ASP A 96 20.31 -7.74 -0.08
C ASP A 96 20.64 -8.90 -1.04
N LYS A 97 19.78 -9.93 -1.04
CA LYS A 97 20.07 -11.22 -1.69
C LYS A 97 19.84 -11.15 -3.19
N HIS A 98 18.82 -10.41 -3.62
CA HIS A 98 18.44 -10.31 -5.03
C HIS A 98 18.89 -9.00 -5.67
N ARG A 99 19.48 -8.07 -4.91
CA ARG A 99 19.89 -6.75 -5.40
C ARG A 99 18.73 -5.99 -6.02
N TYR A 100 17.52 -6.13 -5.51
CA TYR A 100 16.39 -5.36 -6.01
C TYR A 100 16.44 -3.91 -5.54
N THR A 101 15.88 -3.01 -6.35
CA THR A 101 15.47 -1.68 -5.90
C THR A 101 14.40 -1.78 -4.81
N ALA A 102 14.34 -0.80 -3.90
CA ALA A 102 13.42 -0.79 -2.78
C ALA A 102 11.95 -0.94 -3.22
N GLU A 103 11.52 -0.18 -4.23
CA GLU A 103 10.16 -0.26 -4.75
C GLU A 103 9.81 -1.66 -5.30
N HIS A 104 10.76 -2.31 -5.99
CA HIS A 104 10.55 -3.64 -6.53
C HIS A 104 10.56 -4.71 -5.45
N ALA A 105 11.45 -4.59 -4.45
CA ALA A 105 11.50 -5.48 -3.29
C ALA A 105 10.16 -5.47 -2.52
N VAL A 106 9.61 -4.28 -2.25
CA VAL A 106 8.27 -4.13 -1.64
C VAL A 106 7.23 -4.84 -2.50
N SER A 107 7.17 -4.53 -3.80
CA SER A 107 6.20 -5.14 -4.71
C SER A 107 6.29 -6.67 -4.76
N ALA A 108 7.50 -7.22 -4.82
CA ALA A 108 7.76 -8.65 -4.89
C ALA A 108 7.31 -9.38 -3.61
N VAL A 109 7.68 -8.85 -2.44
CA VAL A 109 7.31 -9.43 -1.13
C VAL A 109 5.80 -9.38 -0.93
N PHE A 110 5.16 -8.24 -1.17
CA PHE A 110 3.70 -8.12 -1.03
C PHE A 110 2.94 -9.01 -2.03
N ARG A 111 3.38 -9.12 -3.28
CA ARG A 111 2.80 -10.06 -4.26
C ARG A 111 2.98 -11.51 -3.85
N ALA A 112 4.06 -11.86 -3.17
CA ALA A 112 4.28 -13.21 -2.64
C ALA A 112 3.32 -13.53 -1.49
N HIS A 113 3.10 -12.61 -0.56
CA HIS A 113 2.10 -12.77 0.51
C HIS A 113 0.68 -12.80 -0.03
N ALA A 114 0.31 -11.87 -0.93
CA ALA A 114 -1.02 -11.82 -1.54
C ALA A 114 -1.41 -13.13 -2.22
N ARG A 115 -0.48 -13.79 -2.91
CA ARG A 115 -0.71 -15.11 -3.52
C ARG A 115 -1.12 -16.17 -2.50
N LYS A 116 -0.47 -16.21 -1.32
CA LYS A 116 -0.79 -17.19 -0.26
C LYS A 116 -2.19 -17.03 0.33
N PHE A 117 -2.83 -15.86 0.19
CA PHE A 117 -4.20 -15.63 0.67
C PHE A 117 -5.26 -15.94 -0.40
N LEU A 118 -4.84 -16.09 -1.66
CA LEU A 118 -5.73 -16.41 -2.78
C LEU A 118 -5.77 -17.92 -3.08
N ASP A 119 -4.84 -18.68 -2.51
CA ASP A 119 -4.79 -20.15 -2.50
C ASP A 119 -5.50 -20.72 -1.25
#